data_AF-A0A913YWT3-F1
#
_entry.id   AF-A0A913YWT3-F1
#
_cell.length_a   1.000
_cell.length_b   1.000
_cell.length_c   1.000
_cell.angle_alpha   90.00
_cell.angle_beta   90.00
_cell.angle_gamma   90.00
#
_symmetry.space_group_name_H-M   'P 1'
#
loop_
_entity.id
_entity.type
_entity.pdbx_description
1 polymer ?
#
loop_
_entity_poly.entity_id
_entity_poly.type
_entity_poly.pdbx_seq_one_letter_code
_entity_poly.pdbx_strand_id
1 'polypeptide(L)'
;MRCGFDDDSYSRCDLPENLRRRGCKEDGLNFPKNKLIEVEAKPLSDAGDAGEIVQVNPQKLFLQMRPGEPTRVQLNIRQAEDFPVDLYYVMDLSQSMANDLDSLKGLGDKLAKVMKNITKDFR
;
A
#
# COMPACT_ATOMS: atom_id res chain seq x y z
N MET A 1 -24.21 -11.19 17.87
CA MET A 1 -23.89 -10.00 18.71
C MET A 1 -24.24 -10.39 20.14
N ARG A 2 -23.73 -9.72 21.17
CA ARG A 2 -23.92 -10.19 22.55
C ARG A 2 -24.61 -9.14 23.41
N CYS A 3 -25.65 -9.53 24.15
CA CYS A 3 -26.27 -8.70 25.19
C CYS A 3 -25.80 -9.13 26.58
N GLY A 4 -25.53 -8.16 27.46
CA GLY A 4 -25.29 -8.37 28.89
C GLY A 4 -26.59 -8.47 29.70
N PHE A 5 -27.45 -9.46 29.42
CA PHE A 5 -28.61 -9.71 30.27
C PHE A 5 -28.16 -10.20 31.66
N ASP A 6 -28.88 -9.74 32.70
CA ASP A 6 -28.72 -10.22 34.08
C ASP A 6 -29.45 -11.56 34.32
N ASP A 7 -30.43 -11.88 33.46
CA ASP A 7 -31.27 -13.09 33.51
C ASP A 7 -30.92 -14.03 32.34
N ASP A 8 -30.76 -15.33 32.62
CA ASP A 8 -30.42 -16.39 31.65
C ASP A 8 -31.64 -16.91 30.86
N SER A 9 -32.82 -16.35 31.08
CA SER A 9 -34.07 -16.71 30.37
C SER A 9 -34.02 -16.52 28.85
N TYR A 10 -33.05 -15.74 28.33
CA TYR A 10 -32.90 -15.48 26.89
C TYR A 10 -31.48 -15.73 26.39
N SER A 11 -31.35 -16.21 25.14
CA SER A 11 -30.04 -16.30 24.48
C SER A 11 -29.40 -14.92 24.42
N ARG A 12 -28.19 -14.82 24.98
CA ARG A 12 -27.36 -13.62 24.95
C ARG A 12 -26.75 -13.34 23.58
N CYS A 13 -26.72 -14.33 22.68
CA CYS A 13 -26.14 -14.19 21.34
C CYS A 13 -27.21 -14.28 20.24
N ASP A 14 -27.45 -13.18 19.53
CA ASP A 14 -28.42 -13.12 18.43
C ASP A 14 -28.11 -11.92 17.51
N LEU A 15 -28.96 -11.68 16.50
CA LEU A 15 -29.00 -10.45 15.72
C LEU A 15 -29.37 -9.25 16.61
N PRO A 16 -28.85 -8.03 16.32
CA PRO A 16 -29.10 -6.86 17.17
C PRO A 16 -30.58 -6.55 17.33
N GLU A 17 -31.34 -6.70 16.24
CA GLU A 17 -32.78 -6.48 16.20
C GLU A 17 -33.55 -7.43 17.14
N ASN A 18 -33.15 -8.71 17.16
CA ASN A 18 -33.75 -9.70 18.06
C ASN A 18 -33.44 -9.40 19.53
N LEU A 19 -32.20 -8.99 19.83
CA LEU A 19 -31.78 -8.63 21.19
C LEU A 19 -32.54 -7.40 21.70
N ARG A 20 -32.71 -6.38 20.86
CA ARG A 20 -33.49 -5.17 21.20
C ARG A 20 -34.95 -5.48 21.50
N ARG A 21 -35.60 -6.34 20.69
CA ARG A 21 -36.99 -6.78 20.93
C ARG A 21 -37.17 -7.51 22.27
N ARG A 22 -36.13 -8.20 22.74
CA ARG A 22 -36.11 -8.88 24.05
C ARG A 22 -35.72 -7.94 25.21
N GLY A 23 -35.65 -6.63 24.98
CA GLY A 23 -35.37 -5.65 26.03
C GLY A 23 -33.90 -5.39 26.29
N CYS A 24 -32.98 -5.84 25.42
CA CYS A 24 -31.57 -5.47 25.52
C CYS A 24 -31.40 -3.96 25.30
N LYS A 25 -30.91 -3.24 26.32
CA LYS A 25 -30.54 -1.83 26.22
C LYS A 25 -29.27 -1.67 25.39
N GLU A 26 -29.10 -0.52 24.73
CA GLU A 26 -27.88 -0.24 23.93
C GLU A 26 -26.61 -0.30 24.78
N ASP A 27 -26.65 0.14 26.04
CA ASP A 27 -25.50 0.09 26.96
C ASP A 27 -25.03 -1.34 27.26
N GLY A 28 -25.95 -2.31 27.20
CA GLY A 28 -25.67 -3.74 27.38
C GLY A 28 -25.37 -4.47 26.07
N LEU A 29 -25.48 -3.80 24.92
CA LEU A 29 -25.34 -4.42 23.60
C LEU A 29 -23.89 -4.32 23.11
N ASN A 30 -23.19 -5.44 23.13
CA ASN A 30 -21.88 -5.57 22.51
C ASN A 30 -22.02 -5.94 21.03
N PHE A 31 -21.84 -4.94 20.17
CA PHE A 31 -21.82 -5.09 18.72
C PHE A 31 -20.67 -4.29 18.08
N PRO A 32 -19.41 -4.78 18.18
CA PRO A 32 -18.27 -4.10 17.59
C PRO A 32 -18.42 -4.06 16.06
N LYS A 33 -18.20 -2.87 15.51
CA LYS A 33 -18.14 -2.62 14.07
C LYS A 33 -16.70 -2.50 13.63
N ASN A 34 -16.44 -2.84 12.37
CA ASN A 34 -15.12 -2.61 11.77
C ASN A 34 -14.84 -1.11 11.75
N LYS A 35 -13.60 -0.72 12.08
CA LYS A 35 -13.14 0.67 12.03
C LYS A 35 -11.82 0.73 11.28
N LEU A 36 -11.72 1.68 10.37
CA LEU A 36 -10.51 2.01 9.62
C LEU A 36 -10.14 3.46 9.98
N ILE A 37 -8.90 3.66 10.41
CA ILE A 37 -8.37 4.97 10.80
C ILE A 37 -7.07 5.20 10.04
N GLU A 38 -6.98 6.32 9.35
CA GLU A 38 -5.74 6.77 8.73
C GLU A 38 -4.84 7.38 9.81
N VAL A 39 -3.65 6.78 9.98
CA VAL A 39 -2.66 7.25 10.96
C VAL A 39 -1.62 8.13 10.29
N GLU A 40 -1.23 7.77 9.07
CA GLU A 40 -0.31 8.56 8.25
C GLU A 40 -0.77 8.49 6.79
N ALA A 41 -1.06 9.66 6.21
CA ALA A 41 -1.64 9.81 4.87
C ALA A 41 -1.06 11.04 4.14
N LYS A 42 0.27 11.11 4.05
CA LYS A 42 0.98 12.10 3.22
C LYS A 42 0.50 11.99 1.76
N PRO A 43 0.32 13.11 1.04
CA PRO A 43 -0.05 13.08 -0.36
C PRO A 43 1.04 12.41 -1.21
N LEU A 44 0.64 11.83 -2.35
CA LEU A 44 1.59 11.27 -3.31
C LEU A 44 2.47 12.39 -3.87
N SER A 45 3.77 12.16 -3.99
CA SER A 45 4.72 13.15 -4.52
C SER A 45 4.47 13.42 -6.01
N ASP A 46 4.79 14.65 -6.40
CA ASP A 46 4.80 15.09 -7.80
C ASP A 46 6.23 15.10 -8.36
N ALA A 47 6.35 15.30 -9.67
CA ALA A 47 7.60 15.21 -10.40
C ALA A 47 8.63 16.26 -9.94
N GLY A 48 9.83 15.80 -9.58
CA GLY A 48 10.96 16.67 -9.25
C GLY A 48 10.96 17.20 -7.81
N ASP A 49 10.12 16.66 -6.93
CA ASP A 49 10.27 16.86 -5.48
C ASP A 49 11.61 16.28 -5.02
N ALA A 50 12.55 17.16 -4.65
CA ALA A 50 13.88 16.78 -4.12
C ALA A 50 13.84 16.25 -2.67
N GLY A 51 12.64 15.87 -2.19
CA GLY A 51 12.36 15.46 -0.81
C GLY A 51 12.06 13.97 -0.67
N GLU A 52 11.40 13.61 0.43
CA GLU A 52 10.94 12.24 0.68
C GLU A 52 9.84 11.87 -0.35
N ILE A 53 10.17 10.95 -1.27
CA ILE A 53 9.28 10.51 -2.32
C ILE A 53 8.17 9.62 -1.73
N VAL A 54 6.92 10.05 -1.84
CA VAL A 54 5.73 9.33 -1.38
C VAL A 54 5.03 8.70 -2.58
N GLN A 55 5.19 7.38 -2.76
CA GLN A 55 4.60 6.62 -3.87
C GLN A 55 3.29 5.90 -3.51
N VAL A 56 2.99 5.77 -2.22
CA VAL A 56 1.81 5.07 -1.71
C VAL A 56 1.12 5.95 -0.68
N ASN A 57 -0.21 6.04 -0.78
CA ASN A 57 -1.06 6.73 0.17
C ASN A 57 -2.30 5.86 0.48
N PRO A 58 -2.72 5.74 1.76
CA PRO A 58 -2.03 6.17 2.97
C PRO A 58 -0.81 5.27 3.30
N GLN A 59 0.13 5.79 4.11
CA GLN A 59 1.34 5.06 4.52
C GLN A 59 1.10 4.19 5.75
N LYS A 60 0.16 4.59 6.61
CA LYS A 60 -0.16 3.86 7.84
C LYS A 60 -1.64 3.91 8.15
N LEU A 61 -2.20 2.73 8.40
CA LEU A 61 -3.60 2.51 8.75
C LEU A 61 -3.70 1.76 10.07
N PHE A 62 -4.68 2.11 10.88
CA PHE A 62 -5.13 1.33 12.03
C PHE A 62 -6.49 0.71 11.70
N LEU A 63 -6.56 -0.62 11.76
CA LEU A 63 -7.74 -1.38 11.38
C LEU A 63 -8.21 -2.24 12.54
N GLN A 64 -9.42 -1.97 13.03
CA GLN A 64 -10.12 -2.80 14.01
C GLN A 64 -11.17 -3.61 13.27
N MET A 65 -11.04 -4.94 13.26
CA MET A 65 -11.96 -5.82 12.54
C MET A 65 -12.62 -6.84 13.47
N ARG A 66 -13.88 -7.14 13.18
CA ARG A 66 -14.60 -8.27 13.72
C ARG A 66 -14.31 -9.53 12.89
N PRO A 67 -14.12 -10.70 13.52
CA PRO A 67 -13.97 -11.97 12.80
C PRO A 67 -15.14 -12.23 11.84
N GLY A 68 -14.82 -12.61 10.61
CA GLY A 68 -15.80 -12.97 9.57
C GLY A 68 -16.43 -11.80 8.81
N GLU A 69 -16.11 -10.56 9.16
CA GLU A 69 -16.61 -9.36 8.44
C GLU A 69 -15.45 -8.69 7.67
N PRO A 70 -15.42 -8.76 6.32
CA PRO A 70 -14.33 -8.18 5.54
C PRO A 70 -14.38 -6.64 5.57
N THR A 71 -13.22 -6.00 5.59
CA THR A 71 -13.09 -4.54 5.42
C THR A 71 -12.31 -4.24 4.15
N ARG A 72 -12.78 -3.26 3.37
CA ARG A 72 -12.08 -2.78 2.17
C ARG A 72 -11.18 -1.61 2.54
N VAL A 73 -9.92 -1.70 2.12
CA VAL A 73 -8.94 -0.63 2.24
C VAL A 73 -8.65 -0.12 0.83
N GLN A 74 -8.65 1.21 0.65
CA GLN A 74 -8.25 1.83 -0.61
C GLN A 74 -6.80 2.32 -0.48
N LEU A 75 -5.99 1.98 -1.48
CA LEU A 75 -4.60 2.41 -1.59
C LEU A 75 -4.43 3.13 -2.93
N ASN A 76 -3.85 4.31 -2.89
CA ASN A 76 -3.46 5.08 -4.05
C ASN A 76 -1.96 4.89 -4.28
N ILE A 77 -1.59 4.48 -5.48
CA ILE A 77 -0.20 4.21 -5.86
C ILE A 77 0.13 5.05 -7.08
N ARG A 78 1.28 5.70 -7.07
CA ARG A 78 1.83 6.42 -8.21
C ARG A 78 3.32 6.14 -8.32
N GLN A 79 3.77 5.85 -9.53
CA GLN A 79 5.20 5.78 -9.82
C GLN A 79 5.78 7.19 -9.77
N ALA A 80 6.82 7.40 -8.96
CA ALA A 80 7.48 8.70 -8.92
C ALA A 80 8.12 9.02 -10.28
N GLU A 81 7.86 10.21 -10.80
CA GLU A 81 8.63 10.76 -11.91
C GLU A 81 10.04 11.12 -11.40
N ASP A 82 11.06 10.99 -12.24
CA ASP A 82 12.45 11.31 -11.90
C ASP A 82 13.07 10.39 -10.81
N PHE A 83 12.61 9.14 -10.70
CA PHE A 83 13.14 8.17 -9.73
C PHE A 83 14.53 7.66 -10.14
N PRO A 84 15.47 7.44 -9.20
CA PRO A 84 16.81 6.94 -9.53
C PRO A 84 16.77 5.58 -10.21
N VAL A 85 17.62 5.40 -11.23
CA VAL A 85 17.75 4.15 -11.99
C VAL A 85 19.21 3.71 -12.01
N ASP A 86 19.47 2.50 -11.53
CA ASP A 86 20.77 1.85 -11.65
C ASP A 86 20.73 0.80 -12.76
N LEU A 87 21.64 0.88 -13.75
CA LEU A 87 21.72 -0.07 -14.86
C LEU A 87 23.05 -0.84 -14.81
N TYR A 88 22.96 -2.13 -14.50
CA TYR A 88 24.11 -3.03 -14.52
C TYR A 88 24.14 -3.81 -15.83
N TYR A 89 25.08 -3.45 -16.71
CA TYR A 89 25.30 -4.19 -17.95
C TYR A 89 26.23 -5.38 -17.69
N VAL A 90 25.70 -6.60 -17.82
CA VAL A 90 26.50 -7.83 -17.73
C VAL A 90 26.74 -8.36 -19.14
N MET A 91 28.01 -8.39 -19.55
CA MET A 91 28.43 -8.80 -20.89
C MET A 91 29.23 -10.11 -20.83
N ASP A 92 29.01 -10.99 -21.82
CA ASP A 92 29.92 -12.09 -22.11
C ASP A 92 31.16 -11.60 -22.87
N LEU A 93 32.35 -11.94 -22.38
CA LEU A 93 33.64 -11.56 -22.96
C LEU A 93 34.28 -12.68 -23.79
N SER A 94 33.47 -13.57 -24.37
CA SER A 94 33.91 -14.61 -25.29
C SER A 94 34.38 -14.06 -26.65
N GLN A 95 35.15 -14.85 -27.40
CA GLN A 95 35.71 -14.45 -28.70
C GLN A 95 34.64 -14.05 -29.72
N SER A 96 33.43 -14.60 -29.63
CA SER A 96 32.29 -14.23 -30.49
C SER A 96 31.75 -12.82 -30.24
N MET A 97 31.99 -12.25 -29.05
CA MET A 97 31.47 -10.94 -28.63
C MET A 97 32.48 -9.81 -28.86
N ALA A 98 33.63 -10.09 -29.49
CA ALA A 98 34.70 -9.12 -29.69
C ALA A 98 34.23 -7.85 -30.44
N ASN A 99 33.36 -8.01 -31.44
CA ASN A 99 32.83 -6.89 -32.22
C ASN A 99 31.74 -6.10 -31.46
N ASP A 100 31.00 -6.76 -30.57
CA ASP A 100 29.94 -6.14 -29.77
C ASP A 100 30.53 -5.26 -28.66
N LEU A 101 31.71 -5.60 -28.13
CA LEU A 101 32.42 -4.78 -27.16
C LEU A 101 32.70 -3.37 -27.68
N ASP A 102 33.10 -3.24 -28.95
CA ASP A 102 33.38 -1.94 -29.57
C ASP A 102 32.10 -1.13 -29.78
N SER A 103 30.99 -1.81 -30.11
CA SER A 103 29.67 -1.17 -30.20
C SER A 103 29.16 -0.71 -28.83
N LEU A 104 29.46 -1.45 -27.76
CA LEU A 104 28.97 -1.15 -26.43
C LEU A 104 29.63 0.08 -25.80
N LYS A 105 30.92 0.31 -26.10
CA LYS A 105 31.64 1.53 -25.68
C LYS A 105 30.90 2.80 -26.13
N GLY A 106 30.40 2.82 -27.37
CA GLY A 106 29.62 3.94 -27.89
C GLY A 106 28.15 3.95 -27.44
N LEU A 107 27.62 2.81 -26.99
CA LEU A 107 26.25 2.69 -26.49
C LEU A 107 26.10 3.31 -25.10
N GLY A 108 27.10 3.19 -24.23
CA GLY A 108 27.06 3.74 -22.87
C GLY A 108 26.75 5.24 -22.84
N ASP A 109 27.45 6.04 -23.63
CA ASP A 109 27.23 7.49 -23.71
C ASP A 109 25.84 7.84 -24.27
N LYS A 110 25.39 7.10 -25.28
CA LYS A 110 24.06 7.30 -25.87
C LYS A 110 22.96 6.95 -24.86
N LEU A 111 23.12 5.83 -24.16
CA LEU A 111 22.19 5.38 -23.13
C LEU A 111 22.10 6.39 -21.99
N ALA A 112 23.23 6.83 -21.45
CA ALA A 112 23.26 7.85 -20.39
C ALA A 112 22.58 9.15 -20.84
N LYS A 113 22.77 9.58 -22.09
CA LYS A 113 22.12 10.79 -22.63
C LYS A 113 20.60 10.65 -22.77
N VAL A 114 20.12 9.48 -23.21
CA VAL A 114 18.67 9.21 -23.31
C VAL A 114 18.06 9.11 -21.91
N MET A 115 18.73 8.42 -20.99
CA MET A 115 18.25 8.21 -19.62
C MET A 115 18.18 9.52 -18.82
N LYS A 116 19.06 10.50 -19.08
CA LYS A 116 18.99 11.84 -18.49
C LYS A 116 17.69 12.61 -18.80
N ASN A 117 16.97 12.24 -19.86
CA ASN A 117 15.67 12.83 -20.17
C ASN A 117 14.52 12.18 -19.36
N ILE A 118 14.78 11.06 -18.68
CA ILE A 118 13.81 10.27 -17.93
C ILE A 118 14.06 10.41 -16.42
N THR A 119 15.31 10.32 -15.99
CA THR A 119 15.74 10.48 -14.60
C THR A 119 17.03 11.29 -14.50
N LYS A 120 17.11 12.15 -13.48
CA LYS A 120 18.29 12.94 -13.13
C LYS A 120 19.32 12.12 -12.37
N ASP A 121 18.93 11.01 -11.76
CA ASP A 121 19.82 10.09 -11.03
C ASP A 121 19.90 8.75 -11.77
N PHE A 122 20.78 8.70 -12.78
CA PHE A 122 21.08 7.49 -13.54
C PHE A 122 22.51 7.05 -13.26
N ARG A 123 22.71 5.76 -12.96
CA ARG A 123 24.02 5.15 -12.68
C ARG A 123 24.28 3.92 -13.54
#